data_AF-A0A963V6K4-F1
#
_entry.id   AF-A0A963V6K4-F1
#
_cell.length_a   1.000
_cell.length_b   1.000
_cell.length_c   1.000
_cell.angle_alpha   90.00
_cell.angle_beta   90.00
_cell.angle_gamma   90.00
#
_symmetry.space_group_name_H-M   'P 1'
#
loop_
_entity.id
_entity.type
_entity.pdbx_description
1 polymer ?
#
loop_
_entity_poly.entity_id
_entity_poly.type
_entity_poly.pdbx_seq_one_letter_code
_entity_poly.pdbx_strand_id
1 'polypeptide(L)'
;MARSDELQDALDIPVPDDPSLVLDGCRRLLGPNLYGPSPGAVGDALIAGHVPRQVLHAWTGLARRMLAALGWHEAEVRGRTFAGGANLYVPAEVDQLFTAAYLIEAAWAITAHDLLGLAAMPVKPMEEQLRRIAAAEANPPLRDLVATAARKGIDRLLDDDAVTLGHGCGAVTWDSSALPDAPDWTHIHDIPLALVTGTNGKTTTTRLIAAMGQAAGRVAGLSSTEFVRVGDEILDRGDYSGPAGARLLLRDPRLELAVLEVARGGILRRGLPVTRAQAAVVTNVAADHLGQYGIMTVAELAEVKLSVHRALMPGGLLILNADDPAVVRASTHLAVPIAWFSLSPDTAQIAAARDQGAACGWFENGRIVLSDGRNITDLIGVAEVPLTLGGAARYNIENALGAALAARALGLPDAPIRAALSRFRSDPTDNPGRANEFSVKGARVFVDFAHNPHSIAAVT
;
A
#
# COMPACT_ATOMS: atom_id res chain seq x y z
N MET A 1 2.06 22.90 -12.63
CA MET A 1 1.87 22.45 -14.02
C MET A 1 3.10 22.56 -14.94
N ALA A 2 3.93 23.62 -14.93
CA ALA A 2 5.06 23.71 -15.89
C ALA A 2 6.31 22.84 -15.57
N ARG A 3 6.64 22.62 -14.29
CA ARG A 3 7.94 22.03 -13.90
C ARG A 3 8.01 20.49 -14.06
N SER A 4 6.91 19.78 -13.81
CA SER A 4 6.88 18.31 -13.89
C SER A 4 6.95 17.83 -15.34
N ASP A 5 6.18 18.46 -16.23
CA ASP A 5 6.13 18.11 -17.66
C ASP A 5 7.50 18.37 -18.32
N GLU A 6 8.15 19.49 -17.99
CA GLU A 6 9.51 19.80 -18.46
C GLU A 6 10.55 18.75 -18.02
N LEU A 7 10.41 18.20 -16.81
CA LEU A 7 11.31 17.18 -16.28
C LEU A 7 11.06 15.79 -16.85
N GLN A 8 9.81 15.48 -17.21
CA GLN A 8 9.42 14.16 -17.72
C GLN A 8 10.08 13.83 -19.07
N ASP A 9 10.35 14.84 -19.89
CA ASP A 9 10.98 14.68 -21.21
C ASP A 9 12.38 15.36 -21.27
N ALA A 10 12.98 15.63 -20.11
CA ALA A 10 14.25 16.36 -20.00
C ALA A 10 15.47 15.60 -20.54
N LEU A 11 15.39 14.28 -20.68
CA LEU A 11 16.49 13.45 -21.16
C LEU A 11 16.01 12.29 -22.00
N ASP A 12 16.42 12.30 -23.27
CA ASP A 12 16.28 11.15 -24.15
C ASP A 12 17.46 10.20 -23.97
N ILE A 13 17.17 8.95 -23.60
CA ILE A 13 18.17 7.91 -23.33
C ILE A 13 17.98 6.82 -24.39
N PRO A 14 18.95 6.62 -25.30
CA PRO A 14 18.82 5.62 -26.35
C PRO A 14 19.02 4.21 -25.77
N VAL A 15 17.95 3.62 -25.27
CA VAL A 15 17.92 2.22 -24.82
C VAL A 15 17.92 1.30 -26.06
N PRO A 16 18.79 0.29 -26.14
CA PRO A 16 18.75 -0.69 -27.23
C PRO A 16 17.38 -1.37 -27.36
N ASP A 17 16.88 -1.47 -28.59
CA ASP A 17 15.71 -2.28 -28.92
C ASP A 17 16.16 -3.72 -29.23
N ASP A 18 16.40 -4.52 -28.18
CA ASP A 18 16.77 -5.93 -28.28
C ASP A 18 15.88 -6.79 -27.38
N PRO A 19 15.24 -7.86 -27.92
CA PRO A 19 14.30 -8.69 -27.16
C PRO A 19 14.96 -9.51 -26.03
N SER A 20 16.29 -9.62 -26.00
CA SER A 20 17.03 -10.32 -24.94
C SER A 20 17.23 -9.45 -23.69
N LEU A 21 17.23 -8.13 -23.83
CA LEU A 21 17.46 -7.17 -22.75
C LEU A 21 16.51 -5.97 -22.91
N VAL A 22 15.33 -6.07 -22.30
CA VAL A 22 14.29 -5.04 -22.37
C VAL A 22 14.12 -4.37 -21.01
N LEU A 23 14.16 -3.03 -20.98
CA LEU A 23 13.66 -2.27 -19.83
C LEU A 23 12.15 -2.04 -20.03
N ASP A 24 11.33 -2.84 -19.35
CA ASP A 24 9.87 -2.81 -19.46
C ASP A 24 9.29 -1.49 -18.93
N GLY A 25 9.97 -0.88 -17.96
CA GLY A 25 9.71 0.49 -17.56
C GLY A 25 10.45 0.90 -16.30
N CYS A 26 10.49 2.22 -16.08
CA CYS A 26 10.96 2.84 -14.85
C CYS A 26 9.82 3.63 -14.21
N ARG A 27 9.65 3.51 -12.89
CA ARG A 27 8.56 4.16 -12.16
C ARG A 27 9.02 4.80 -10.87
N ARG A 28 8.43 5.96 -10.56
CA ARG A 28 8.62 6.70 -9.32
C ARG A 28 7.71 6.12 -8.23
N LEU A 29 8.29 5.82 -7.08
CA LEU A 29 7.62 5.37 -5.86
C LEU A 29 7.63 6.54 -4.86
N LEU A 30 6.46 7.11 -4.59
CA LEU A 30 6.33 8.37 -3.85
C LEU A 30 6.41 8.22 -2.33
N GLY A 31 6.36 6.98 -1.85
CA GLY A 31 6.40 6.65 -0.42
C GLY A 31 7.01 5.28 -0.15
N PRO A 32 6.85 4.76 1.09
CA PRO A 32 7.31 3.45 1.48
C PRO A 32 6.81 2.38 0.50
N ASN A 33 7.61 1.40 0.18
CA ASN A 33 7.33 0.48 -0.92
C ASN A 33 7.92 -0.92 -0.64
N LEU A 34 7.83 -1.83 -1.61
CA LEU A 34 8.38 -3.19 -1.49
C LEU A 34 9.88 -3.18 -1.16
N TYR A 35 10.64 -2.24 -1.71
CA TYR A 35 12.09 -2.19 -1.59
C TYR A 35 12.55 -1.50 -0.33
N GLY A 36 11.82 -0.55 0.24
CA GLY A 36 12.24 0.15 1.46
C GLY A 36 11.25 1.18 1.98
N PRO A 37 11.59 1.87 3.08
CA PRO A 37 10.73 2.91 3.66
C PRO A 37 10.82 4.25 2.91
N SER A 38 11.90 4.48 2.18
CA SER A 38 12.14 5.73 1.44
C SER A 38 11.38 5.74 0.10
N PRO A 39 11.06 6.93 -0.43
CA PRO A 39 10.70 7.06 -1.84
C PRO A 39 11.92 6.83 -2.74
N GLY A 40 11.67 6.69 -4.03
CA GLY A 40 12.72 6.45 -5.02
C GLY A 40 12.17 6.08 -6.40
N ALA A 41 12.98 5.43 -7.20
CA ALA A 41 12.59 4.88 -8.49
C ALA A 41 12.93 3.40 -8.60
N VAL A 42 12.18 2.66 -9.39
CA VAL A 42 12.48 1.26 -9.72
C VAL A 42 12.36 1.02 -11.21
N GLY A 43 13.38 0.38 -11.78
CA GLY A 43 13.37 -0.16 -13.14
C GLY A 43 13.05 -1.64 -13.15
N ASP A 44 12.26 -2.08 -14.12
CA ASP A 44 11.97 -3.49 -14.38
C ASP A 44 12.63 -3.92 -15.69
N ALA A 45 13.52 -4.90 -15.61
CA ALA A 45 14.20 -5.47 -16.76
C ALA A 45 13.70 -6.89 -17.05
N LEU A 46 13.32 -7.15 -18.29
CA LEU A 46 13.10 -8.48 -18.83
C LEU A 46 14.39 -8.97 -19.50
N ILE A 47 14.79 -10.19 -19.15
CA ILE A 47 16.11 -10.73 -19.47
C ILE A 47 15.91 -12.14 -20.04
N ALA A 48 16.24 -12.31 -21.31
CA ALA A 48 16.25 -13.59 -22.02
C ALA A 48 17.64 -13.87 -22.58
N GLY A 49 18.09 -15.13 -22.59
CA GLY A 49 19.43 -15.48 -23.10
C GLY A 49 20.61 -15.08 -22.21
N HIS A 50 20.38 -14.30 -21.15
CA HIS A 50 21.39 -13.92 -20.15
C HIS A 50 21.00 -14.42 -18.75
N VAL A 51 21.98 -14.50 -17.84
CA VAL A 51 21.74 -14.84 -16.43
C VAL A 51 21.28 -13.57 -15.68
N PRO A 52 20.05 -13.48 -15.16
CA PRO A 52 19.52 -12.25 -14.58
C PRO A 52 20.37 -11.65 -13.46
N ARG A 53 21.01 -12.51 -12.65
CA ARG A 53 21.90 -12.08 -11.57
C ARG A 53 23.15 -11.37 -12.08
N GLN A 54 23.70 -11.77 -13.22
CA GLN A 54 24.88 -11.14 -13.80
C GLN A 54 24.53 -9.78 -14.42
N VAL A 55 23.40 -9.72 -15.13
CA VAL A 55 22.87 -8.46 -15.69
C VAL A 55 22.58 -7.47 -14.57
N LEU A 56 21.87 -7.89 -13.51
CA LEU A 56 21.58 -7.04 -12.36
C LEU A 56 22.86 -6.55 -11.67
N HIS A 57 23.90 -7.38 -11.58
CA HIS A 57 25.17 -6.98 -10.99
C HIS A 57 25.86 -5.87 -11.81
N ALA A 58 25.93 -6.03 -13.13
CA ALA A 58 26.49 -5.03 -14.04
C ALA A 58 25.68 -3.71 -13.97
N TRP A 59 24.35 -3.82 -14.04
CA TRP A 59 23.44 -2.68 -13.96
C TRP A 59 23.57 -1.92 -12.63
N THR A 60 23.61 -2.65 -11.51
CA THR A 60 23.84 -2.07 -10.18
C THR A 60 25.20 -1.38 -10.08
N GLY A 61 26.24 -1.94 -10.69
CA GLY A 61 27.58 -1.35 -10.71
C GLY A 61 27.61 0.01 -11.41
N LEU A 62 26.98 0.10 -12.59
CA LEU A 62 26.85 1.35 -13.33
C LEU A 62 25.97 2.36 -12.59
N ALA A 63 24.83 1.94 -12.03
CA ALA A 63 23.97 2.81 -11.23
C ALA A 63 24.71 3.40 -10.02
N ARG A 64 25.49 2.60 -9.28
CA ARG A 64 26.31 3.09 -8.15
C ARG A 64 27.37 4.08 -8.58
N ARG A 65 28.02 3.86 -9.73
CA ARG A 65 28.97 4.82 -10.28
C ARG A 65 28.31 6.16 -10.60
N MET A 66 27.12 6.14 -11.22
CA MET A 66 26.36 7.34 -11.53
C MET A 66 25.88 8.06 -10.26
N LEU A 67 25.42 7.31 -9.25
CA LEU A 67 25.05 7.86 -7.95
C LEU A 67 26.23 8.58 -7.28
N ALA A 68 27.43 8.00 -7.35
CA ALA A 68 28.64 8.66 -6.87
C ALA A 68 28.94 9.97 -7.64
N ALA A 69 28.66 10.01 -8.94
CA ALA A 69 28.81 11.23 -9.74
C ALA A 69 27.78 12.33 -9.41
N LEU A 70 26.66 11.97 -8.77
CA LEU A 70 25.65 12.88 -8.21
C LEU A 70 25.90 13.22 -6.72
N GLY A 71 26.92 12.62 -6.09
CA GLY A 71 27.20 12.78 -4.66
C GLY A 71 26.30 11.93 -3.74
N TRP A 72 25.54 10.98 -4.28
CA TRP A 72 24.61 10.13 -3.53
C TRP A 72 25.27 8.82 -3.08
N HIS A 73 26.42 8.93 -2.41
CA HIS A 73 27.25 7.76 -2.05
C HIS A 73 26.57 6.81 -1.06
N GLU A 74 25.69 7.33 -0.20
CA GLU A 74 24.99 6.60 0.85
C GLU A 74 23.66 5.97 0.37
N ALA A 75 23.31 6.13 -0.91
CA ALA A 75 22.05 5.59 -1.43
C ALA A 75 22.06 4.04 -1.40
N GLU A 76 21.19 3.46 -0.59
CA GLU A 76 21.01 2.01 -0.48
C GLU A 76 20.28 1.42 -1.70
N VAL A 77 21.01 1.22 -2.80
CA VAL A 77 20.50 0.56 -4.00
C VAL A 77 20.13 -0.89 -3.70
N ARG A 78 18.92 -1.31 -4.06
CA ARG A 78 18.40 -2.67 -3.84
C ARG A 78 18.03 -3.30 -5.17
N GLY A 79 18.46 -4.54 -5.39
CA GLY A 79 18.14 -5.31 -6.58
C GLY A 79 17.50 -6.64 -6.24
N ARG A 80 16.54 -7.08 -7.06
CA ARG A 80 15.92 -8.42 -6.95
C ARG A 80 15.93 -9.08 -8.33
N THR A 81 16.30 -10.35 -8.40
CA THR A 81 16.10 -11.16 -9.61
C THR A 81 14.81 -11.96 -9.49
N PHE A 82 14.16 -12.22 -10.62
CA PHE A 82 13.01 -13.12 -10.73
C PHE A 82 13.15 -13.97 -12.00
N ALA A 83 12.25 -14.93 -12.18
CA ALA A 83 12.25 -15.77 -13.37
C ALA A 83 12.01 -14.91 -14.62
N GLY A 84 13.05 -14.78 -15.46
CA GLY A 84 13.00 -13.99 -16.70
C GLY A 84 13.33 -12.50 -16.54
N GLY A 85 13.87 -12.05 -15.39
CA GLY A 85 14.19 -10.63 -15.25
C GLY A 85 14.79 -10.19 -13.92
N ALA A 86 14.92 -8.87 -13.75
CA ALA A 86 15.40 -8.24 -12.53
C ALA A 86 14.77 -6.86 -12.30
N ASN A 87 14.64 -6.46 -11.04
CA ASN A 87 14.28 -5.11 -10.63
C ASN A 87 15.50 -4.41 -10.00
N LEU A 88 15.68 -3.13 -10.30
CA LEU A 88 16.66 -2.27 -9.63
C LEU A 88 15.95 -1.06 -9.02
N TYR A 89 16.03 -0.94 -7.70
CA TYR A 89 15.51 0.18 -6.94
C TYR A 89 16.63 1.12 -6.49
N VAL A 90 16.44 2.41 -6.76
CA VAL A 90 17.32 3.49 -6.32
C VAL A 90 16.51 4.42 -5.40
N PRO A 91 16.85 4.52 -4.10
CA PRO A 91 16.22 5.49 -3.22
C PRO A 91 16.63 6.90 -3.61
N ALA A 92 15.72 7.86 -3.43
CA ALA A 92 16.00 9.27 -3.68
C ALA A 92 15.15 10.15 -2.77
N GLU A 93 15.60 11.39 -2.59
CA GLU A 93 14.81 12.41 -1.91
C GLU A 93 13.54 12.75 -2.70
N VAL A 94 12.56 13.36 -2.04
CA VAL A 94 11.24 13.66 -2.61
C VAL A 94 11.27 14.58 -3.83
N ASP A 95 12.35 15.35 -3.99
CA ASP A 95 12.61 16.28 -5.09
C ASP A 95 13.72 15.77 -6.04
N GLN A 96 13.93 14.47 -6.10
CA GLN A 96 14.97 13.83 -6.92
C GLN A 96 14.49 12.51 -7.56
N LEU A 97 13.18 12.31 -7.66
CA LEU A 97 12.57 11.07 -8.14
C LEU A 97 12.67 10.90 -9.66
N PHE A 98 12.60 11.99 -10.44
CA PHE A 98 12.86 11.94 -11.88
C PHE A 98 14.32 11.62 -12.15
N THR A 99 15.23 12.29 -11.45
CA THR A 99 16.68 12.04 -11.53
C THR A 99 17.00 10.58 -11.22
N ALA A 100 16.37 9.99 -10.21
CA ALA A 100 16.55 8.57 -9.90
C ALA A 100 16.05 7.66 -11.03
N ALA A 101 14.92 7.98 -11.67
CA ALA A 101 14.40 7.22 -12.80
C ALA A 101 15.34 7.28 -14.01
N TYR A 102 15.77 8.48 -14.40
CA TYR A 102 16.73 8.67 -15.48
C TYR A 102 18.08 8.00 -15.21
N LEU A 103 18.54 8.01 -13.95
CA LEU A 103 19.76 7.31 -13.57
C LEU A 103 19.66 5.81 -13.80
N ILE A 104 18.51 5.21 -13.44
CA ILE A 104 18.23 3.79 -13.65
C ILE A 104 18.24 3.46 -15.16
N GLU A 105 17.56 4.28 -15.96
CA GLU A 105 17.47 4.14 -17.42
C GLU A 105 18.83 4.32 -18.09
N ALA A 106 19.60 5.33 -17.69
CA ALA A 106 20.93 5.59 -18.21
C ALA A 106 21.91 4.45 -17.87
N ALA A 107 21.87 3.98 -16.62
CA ALA A 107 22.65 2.83 -16.21
C ALA A 107 22.24 1.56 -16.98
N TRP A 108 20.95 1.39 -17.27
CA TRP A 108 20.46 0.28 -18.07
C TRP A 108 20.97 0.36 -19.51
N ALA A 109 20.80 1.50 -20.17
CA ALA A 109 21.19 1.68 -21.57
C ALA A 109 22.67 1.34 -21.80
N ILE A 110 23.56 1.82 -20.92
CA ILE A 110 25.00 1.51 -20.99
C ILE A 110 25.24 0.01 -20.72
N THR A 111 24.58 -0.55 -19.71
CA THR A 111 24.71 -2.00 -19.40
C THR A 111 24.28 -2.86 -20.59
N ALA A 112 23.17 -2.52 -21.23
CA ALA A 112 22.65 -3.24 -22.38
C ALA A 112 23.60 -3.13 -23.58
N HIS A 113 24.13 -1.95 -23.89
CA HIS A 113 25.13 -1.78 -24.95
C HIS A 113 26.37 -2.66 -24.72
N ASP A 114 26.89 -2.67 -23.49
CA ASP A 114 28.05 -3.47 -23.13
C ASP A 114 27.79 -4.98 -23.26
N LEU A 115 26.62 -5.46 -22.79
CA LEU A 115 26.24 -6.87 -22.83
C LEU A 115 25.90 -7.38 -24.23
N LEU A 116 25.37 -6.52 -25.10
CA LEU A 116 25.04 -6.84 -26.49
C LEU A 116 26.24 -6.65 -27.44
N GLY A 117 27.37 -6.12 -26.96
CA GLY A 117 28.53 -5.83 -27.80
C GLY A 117 28.28 -4.70 -28.81
N LEU A 118 27.40 -3.75 -28.47
CA LEU A 118 27.13 -2.57 -29.27
C LEU A 118 28.21 -1.50 -29.06
N ALA A 119 28.12 -0.40 -29.81
CA ALA A 119 29.03 0.73 -29.64
C ALA A 119 28.92 1.30 -28.21
N ALA A 120 30.06 1.45 -27.53
CA ALA A 120 30.08 1.92 -26.14
C ALA A 120 29.45 3.31 -26.01
N MET A 121 28.50 3.44 -25.08
CA MET A 121 27.88 4.73 -24.78
C MET A 121 28.80 5.62 -23.92
N PRO A 122 28.87 6.93 -24.20
CA PRO A 122 29.74 7.83 -23.45
C PRO A 122 29.18 8.11 -22.06
N VAL A 123 29.81 7.56 -21.02
CA VAL A 123 29.31 7.68 -19.64
C VAL A 123 29.44 9.10 -19.07
N LYS A 124 30.51 9.83 -19.41
CA LYS A 124 30.78 11.16 -18.84
C LYS A 124 29.73 12.24 -19.23
N PRO A 125 29.37 12.38 -20.52
CA PRO A 125 28.26 13.26 -20.92
C PRO A 125 26.93 12.91 -20.25
N MET A 126 26.65 11.60 -20.07
CA MET A 126 25.45 11.14 -19.38
C MET A 126 25.45 11.55 -17.90
N GLU A 127 26.59 11.38 -17.19
CA GLU A 127 26.76 11.87 -15.81
C GLU A 127 26.52 13.39 -15.71
N GLU A 128 26.95 14.18 -16.70
CA GLU A 128 26.73 15.65 -16.73
C GLU A 128 25.28 16.03 -17.02
N GLN A 129 24.58 15.29 -17.88
CA GLN A 129 23.13 15.44 -18.10
C GLN A 129 22.35 15.15 -16.82
N LEU A 130 22.63 14.03 -16.15
CA LEU A 130 21.99 13.70 -14.88
C LEU A 130 22.22 14.76 -13.81
N ARG A 131 23.43 15.35 -13.70
CA ARG A 131 23.67 16.48 -12.78
C ARG A 131 22.83 17.71 -13.10
N ARG A 132 22.62 18.02 -14.38
CA ARG A 132 21.77 19.15 -14.80
C ARG A 132 20.31 18.92 -14.43
N ILE A 133 19.81 17.70 -14.63
CA ILE A 133 18.44 17.32 -14.25
C ILE A 133 18.29 17.37 -12.74
N ALA A 134 19.22 16.79 -11.98
CA ALA A 134 19.22 16.82 -10.53
C ALA A 134 19.14 18.26 -9.98
N ALA A 135 19.91 19.18 -10.57
CA ALA A 135 19.89 20.59 -10.21
C ALA A 135 18.56 21.28 -10.57
N ALA A 136 17.95 20.92 -11.71
CA ALA A 136 16.66 21.47 -12.14
C ALA A 136 15.48 20.91 -11.32
N GLU A 137 15.56 19.65 -10.89
CA GLU A 137 14.54 18.99 -10.08
C GLU A 137 14.58 19.46 -8.62
N ALA A 138 15.77 19.78 -8.10
CA ALA A 138 15.98 20.15 -6.70
C ALA A 138 15.01 21.23 -6.21
N ASN A 139 14.31 20.92 -5.12
CA ASN A 139 13.39 21.81 -4.43
C ASN A 139 13.71 21.77 -2.92
N PRO A 140 14.76 22.47 -2.47
CA PRO A 140 15.14 22.51 -1.05
C PRO A 140 13.98 22.93 -0.12
N PRO A 141 13.14 23.94 -0.45
CA PRO A 141 11.96 24.25 0.36
C PRO A 141 10.99 23.07 0.54
N LEU A 142 10.72 22.28 -0.52
CA LEU A 142 9.89 21.08 -0.42
C LEU A 142 10.51 20.04 0.51
N ARG A 143 11.80 19.77 0.35
CA ARG A 143 12.54 18.81 1.20
C ARG A 143 12.48 19.24 2.66
N ASP A 144 12.76 20.50 2.94
CA ASP A 144 12.79 21.04 4.30
C ASP A 144 11.41 21.02 4.96
N LEU A 145 10.36 21.34 4.19
CA LEU A 145 8.97 21.26 4.64
C LEU A 145 8.58 19.82 5.01
N VAL A 146 8.86 18.86 4.11
CA VAL A 146 8.59 17.44 4.32
C VAL A 146 9.38 16.87 5.50
N ALA A 147 10.67 17.20 5.60
CA ALA A 147 11.52 16.76 6.71
C ALA A 147 11.05 17.35 8.05
N THR A 148 10.57 18.60 8.05
CA THR A 148 10.01 19.23 9.25
C THR A 148 8.70 18.58 9.67
N ALA A 149 7.81 18.27 8.73
CA ALA A 149 6.57 17.53 9.00
C ALA A 149 6.87 16.15 9.60
N ALA A 150 7.82 15.42 9.03
CA ALA A 150 8.24 14.12 9.54
C ALA A 150 8.76 14.19 10.99
N ARG A 151 9.60 15.19 11.32
CA ARG A 151 10.07 15.43 12.71
C ARG A 151 8.93 15.76 13.67
N LYS A 152 7.85 16.38 13.19
CA LYS A 152 6.64 16.69 13.96
C LYS A 152 5.66 15.51 14.03
N GLY A 153 5.95 14.39 13.36
CA GLY A 153 5.03 13.26 13.29
C GLY A 153 3.77 13.56 12.51
N ILE A 154 3.88 14.34 11.43
CA ILE A 154 2.82 14.69 10.49
C ILE A 154 3.13 14.00 9.15
N ASP A 155 2.13 13.37 8.56
CA ASP A 155 2.27 12.71 7.26
C ASP A 155 2.23 13.70 6.11
N ARG A 156 2.59 13.22 4.92
CA ARG A 156 2.58 13.99 3.68
C ARG A 156 1.89 13.22 2.57
N LEU A 157 1.21 13.95 1.71
CA LEU A 157 0.71 13.44 0.44
C LEU A 157 1.41 14.18 -0.69
N LEU A 158 2.07 13.42 -1.55
CA LEU A 158 2.83 13.94 -2.68
C LEU A 158 2.12 13.61 -3.99
N ASP A 159 2.03 14.62 -4.86
CA ASP A 159 1.85 14.45 -6.30
C ASP A 159 2.74 15.45 -7.06
N ASP A 160 2.57 15.52 -8.37
CA ASP A 160 3.46 16.27 -9.25
C ASP A 160 3.26 17.80 -9.15
N ASP A 161 2.10 18.27 -8.66
CA ASP A 161 1.75 19.70 -8.63
C ASP A 161 1.55 20.24 -7.22
N ALA A 162 1.22 19.40 -6.24
CA ALA A 162 0.81 19.80 -4.91
C ALA A 162 1.44 18.93 -3.81
N VAL A 163 1.72 19.59 -2.68
CA VAL A 163 2.09 18.94 -1.43
C VAL A 163 1.00 19.17 -0.40
N THR A 164 0.56 18.11 0.25
CA THR A 164 -0.35 18.19 1.40
C THR A 164 0.37 17.68 2.64
N LEU A 165 0.24 18.40 3.76
CA LEU A 165 0.64 17.91 5.08
C LEU A 165 -0.59 17.66 5.94
N GLY A 166 -0.56 16.60 6.74
CA GLY A 166 -1.70 16.16 7.54
C GLY A 166 -2.80 15.51 6.71
N HIS A 167 -3.90 15.15 7.36
CA HIS A 167 -5.02 14.43 6.76
C HIS A 167 -6.36 15.04 7.15
N GLY A 168 -7.35 14.96 6.26
CA GLY A 168 -8.74 15.33 6.53
C GLY A 168 -8.90 16.73 7.10
N CYS A 169 -9.57 16.84 8.24
CA CYS A 169 -9.76 18.11 8.95
C CYS A 169 -8.47 18.79 9.45
N GLY A 170 -7.33 18.08 9.42
CA GLY A 170 -6.00 18.63 9.69
C GLY A 170 -5.12 18.75 8.44
N ALA A 171 -5.66 18.55 7.23
CA ALA A 171 -4.90 18.62 5.98
C ALA A 171 -4.75 20.07 5.49
N VAL A 172 -3.54 20.44 5.08
CA VAL A 172 -3.27 21.71 4.39
C VAL A 172 -2.47 21.43 3.12
N THR A 173 -2.92 22.00 1.99
CA THR A 173 -2.36 21.76 0.67
C THR A 173 -1.79 23.05 0.07
N TRP A 174 -0.60 22.95 -0.52
CA TRP A 174 0.05 24.02 -1.28
C TRP A 174 0.44 23.51 -2.66
N ASP A 175 0.50 24.43 -3.62
CA ASP A 175 1.15 24.19 -4.90
C ASP A 175 2.67 24.03 -4.67
N SER A 176 3.28 23.06 -5.33
CA SER A 176 4.70 22.71 -5.22
C SER A 176 5.64 23.86 -5.61
N SER A 177 5.16 24.83 -6.39
CA SER A 177 5.87 26.05 -6.78
C SER A 177 5.65 27.24 -5.83
N ALA A 178 4.67 27.16 -4.93
CA ALA A 178 4.26 28.23 -4.01
C ALA A 178 4.19 27.71 -2.56
N LEU A 179 5.30 27.18 -2.08
CA LEU A 179 5.42 26.63 -0.73
C LEU A 179 5.52 27.75 0.32
N PRO A 180 4.96 27.53 1.53
CA PRO A 180 5.08 28.50 2.61
C PRO A 180 6.48 28.46 3.22
N ASP A 181 7.04 29.62 3.57
CA ASP A 181 8.29 29.70 4.33
C ASP A 181 8.14 29.08 5.74
N ALA A 182 6.98 29.32 6.37
CA ALA A 182 6.63 28.77 7.68
C ALA A 182 5.12 28.52 7.75
N PRO A 183 4.65 27.28 7.61
CA PRO A 183 3.22 26.97 7.77
C PRO A 183 2.82 27.08 9.25
N ASP A 184 1.54 27.34 9.49
CA ASP A 184 0.97 27.26 10.83
C ASP A 184 0.77 25.80 11.22
N TRP A 185 1.76 25.26 11.96
CA TRP A 185 1.77 23.88 12.41
C TRP A 185 0.69 23.55 13.45
N THR A 186 0.01 24.54 14.04
CA THR A 186 -0.95 24.29 15.14
C THR A 186 -2.22 23.59 14.66
N HIS A 187 -2.57 23.76 13.39
CA HIS A 187 -3.78 23.18 12.79
C HIS A 187 -3.49 21.99 11.87
N ILE A 188 -2.22 21.63 11.66
CA ILE A 188 -1.84 20.53 10.79
C ILE A 188 -1.67 19.27 11.63
N HIS A 189 -2.47 18.25 11.34
CA HIS A 189 -2.36 16.96 12.02
C HIS A 189 -2.90 15.82 11.15
N ASP A 190 -2.47 14.61 11.49
CA ASP A 190 -3.02 13.39 10.92
C ASP A 190 -4.36 13.06 11.60
N ILE A 191 -5.24 12.34 10.90
CA ILE A 191 -6.43 11.67 11.46
C ILE A 191 -6.17 10.17 11.62
N PRO A 192 -6.98 9.43 12.39
CA PRO A 192 -6.94 7.97 12.40
C PRO A 192 -7.10 7.38 10.99
N LEU A 193 -6.15 6.55 10.59
CA LEU A 193 -6.04 5.96 9.26
C LEU A 193 -5.69 4.47 9.36
N ALA A 194 -6.48 3.64 8.65
CA ALA A 194 -6.18 2.25 8.41
C ALA A 194 -5.89 1.96 6.93
N LEU A 195 -4.90 1.10 6.67
CA LEU A 195 -4.66 0.50 5.35
C LEU A 195 -5.27 -0.90 5.31
N VAL A 196 -5.86 -1.29 4.18
CA VAL A 196 -6.38 -2.64 3.97
C VAL A 196 -5.83 -3.19 2.67
N THR A 197 -5.13 -4.32 2.76
CA THR A 197 -4.64 -5.06 1.60
C THR A 197 -4.94 -6.54 1.73
N GLY A 198 -4.79 -7.27 0.63
CA GLY A 198 -5.24 -8.66 0.53
C GLY A 198 -5.44 -9.08 -0.92
N THR A 199 -5.55 -10.38 -1.18
CA THR A 199 -6.06 -10.84 -2.47
C THR A 199 -7.57 -10.65 -2.49
N ASN A 200 -8.29 -11.19 -1.51
CA ASN A 200 -9.74 -11.08 -1.38
C ASN A 200 -10.16 -10.40 -0.06
N GLY A 201 -11.38 -9.87 0.02
CA GLY A 201 -11.94 -9.30 1.25
C GLY A 201 -11.62 -7.83 1.52
N LYS A 202 -10.66 -7.23 0.79
CA LYS A 202 -10.24 -5.81 0.96
C LYS A 202 -11.42 -4.84 1.04
N THR A 203 -12.24 -4.80 -0.02
CA THR A 203 -13.36 -3.87 -0.11
C THR A 203 -14.36 -4.02 1.04
N THR A 204 -14.70 -5.25 1.42
CA THR A 204 -15.62 -5.52 2.53
C THR A 204 -15.03 -5.07 3.87
N THR A 205 -13.76 -5.40 4.13
CA THR A 205 -13.05 -4.94 5.34
C THR A 205 -12.95 -3.42 5.40
N THR A 206 -12.62 -2.76 4.29
CA THR A 206 -12.58 -1.29 4.19
C THR A 206 -13.94 -0.66 4.52
N ARG A 207 -15.02 -1.20 3.95
CA ARG A 207 -16.40 -0.74 4.19
C ARG A 207 -16.84 -0.96 5.64
N LEU A 208 -16.48 -2.10 6.24
CA LEU A 208 -16.75 -2.39 7.64
C LEU A 208 -16.08 -1.38 8.57
N ILE A 209 -14.78 -1.10 8.38
CA ILE A 209 -14.06 -0.13 9.23
C ILE A 209 -14.68 1.27 9.09
N ALA A 210 -15.03 1.69 7.87
CA ALA A 210 -15.69 2.98 7.65
C ALA A 210 -17.07 3.04 8.34
N ALA A 211 -17.87 1.97 8.25
CA ALA A 211 -19.16 1.87 8.94
C ALA A 211 -19.02 1.90 10.48
N MET A 212 -17.96 1.29 11.03
CA MET A 212 -17.63 1.39 12.45
C MET A 212 -17.28 2.82 12.86
N GLY A 213 -16.54 3.55 12.03
CA GLY A 213 -16.26 4.98 12.23
C GLY A 213 -17.54 5.84 12.22
N GLN A 214 -18.42 5.61 11.25
CA GLN A 214 -19.73 6.28 11.18
C GLN A 214 -20.59 5.96 12.42
N ALA A 215 -20.64 4.70 12.84
CA ALA A 215 -21.36 4.30 14.05
C ALA A 215 -20.80 4.94 15.33
N ALA A 216 -19.51 5.29 15.33
CA ALA A 216 -18.85 6.04 16.40
C ALA A 216 -19.07 7.57 16.32
N GLY A 217 -19.89 8.05 15.37
CA GLY A 217 -20.19 9.47 15.19
C GLY A 217 -19.06 10.25 14.52
N ARG A 218 -18.16 9.59 13.78
CA ARG A 218 -17.11 10.25 12.98
C ARG A 218 -17.57 10.45 11.55
N VAL A 219 -17.07 11.51 10.91
CA VAL A 219 -17.08 11.62 9.45
C VAL A 219 -16.00 10.69 8.90
N ALA A 220 -16.36 9.40 8.76
CA ALA A 220 -15.47 8.39 8.21
C ALA A 220 -15.57 8.35 6.68
N GLY A 221 -14.45 8.02 6.03
CA GLY A 221 -14.38 7.90 4.58
C GLY A 221 -13.44 6.80 4.14
N LEU A 222 -13.54 6.43 2.86
CA LEU A 222 -12.77 5.34 2.29
C LEU A 222 -12.40 5.56 0.83
N SER A 223 -11.28 4.99 0.42
CA SER A 223 -10.93 4.75 -0.98
C SER A 223 -10.97 3.25 -1.27
N SER A 224 -11.54 2.86 -2.40
CA SER A 224 -11.75 1.46 -2.79
C SER A 224 -11.53 1.25 -4.28
N THR A 225 -11.67 0.02 -4.75
CA THR A 225 -11.68 -0.31 -6.19
C THR A 225 -12.92 0.22 -6.95
N GLU A 226 -13.88 0.85 -6.27
CA GLU A 226 -15.14 1.27 -6.88
C GLU A 226 -15.44 2.77 -6.74
N PHE A 227 -14.95 3.41 -5.67
CA PHE A 227 -15.18 4.82 -5.39
C PHE A 227 -14.27 5.36 -4.28
N VAL A 228 -14.24 6.69 -4.18
CA VAL A 228 -13.84 7.45 -2.99
C VAL A 228 -15.08 8.07 -2.35
N ARG A 229 -15.23 7.92 -1.02
CA ARG A 229 -16.40 8.41 -0.28
C ARG A 229 -15.98 9.08 1.03
N VAL A 230 -16.60 10.21 1.36
CA VAL A 230 -16.46 10.93 2.64
C VAL A 230 -17.83 11.07 3.28
N GLY A 231 -18.01 10.52 4.48
CA GLY A 231 -19.34 10.35 5.05
C GLY A 231 -20.22 9.52 4.10
N ASP A 232 -21.33 10.11 3.67
CA ASP A 232 -22.26 9.49 2.73
C ASP A 232 -22.07 9.96 1.27
N GLU A 233 -21.18 10.94 1.04
CA GLU A 233 -20.95 11.53 -0.29
C GLU A 233 -19.84 10.80 -1.04
N ILE A 234 -20.17 10.29 -2.24
CA ILE A 234 -19.18 9.75 -3.17
C ILE A 234 -18.53 10.92 -3.91
N LEU A 235 -17.23 11.12 -3.68
CA LEU A 235 -16.45 12.16 -4.34
C LEU A 235 -16.18 11.80 -5.81
N ASP A 236 -15.86 10.53 -6.06
CA ASP A 236 -15.67 10.01 -7.41
C ASP A 236 -15.84 8.48 -7.49
N ARG A 237 -16.10 7.96 -8.69
CA ARG A 237 -16.31 6.54 -9.00
C ARG A 237 -15.21 6.02 -9.93
N GLY A 238 -14.67 4.86 -9.62
CA GLY A 238 -13.58 4.22 -10.36
C GLY A 238 -12.65 3.43 -9.45
N ASP A 239 -11.61 2.83 -10.03
CA ASP A 239 -10.59 2.13 -9.24
C ASP A 239 -9.63 3.13 -8.57
N TYR A 240 -9.87 3.33 -7.28
CA TYR A 240 -9.12 4.23 -6.41
C TYR A 240 -8.33 3.46 -5.33
N SER A 241 -7.95 2.21 -5.61
CA SER A 241 -7.19 1.33 -4.70
C SER A 241 -5.67 1.60 -4.67
N GLY A 242 -5.29 2.88 -4.71
CA GLY A 242 -3.89 3.33 -4.76
C GLY A 242 -3.73 4.83 -4.44
N PRO A 243 -2.55 5.43 -4.70
CA PRO A 243 -2.24 6.78 -4.23
C PRO A 243 -3.15 7.92 -4.71
N ALA A 244 -3.73 7.81 -5.91
CA ALA A 244 -4.70 8.80 -6.37
C ALA A 244 -5.95 8.84 -5.46
N GLY A 245 -6.49 7.68 -5.09
CA GLY A 245 -7.66 7.57 -4.22
C GLY A 245 -7.37 8.03 -2.80
N ALA A 246 -6.18 7.69 -2.29
CA ALA A 246 -5.73 8.15 -0.98
C ALA A 246 -5.60 9.67 -0.92
N ARG A 247 -5.03 10.31 -1.95
CA ARG A 247 -4.94 11.78 -2.03
C ARG A 247 -6.31 12.44 -2.10
N LEU A 248 -7.20 11.93 -2.96
CA LEU A 248 -8.55 12.48 -3.10
C LEU A 248 -9.30 12.41 -1.77
N LEU A 249 -9.19 11.29 -1.06
CA LEU A 249 -9.82 11.10 0.24
C LEU A 249 -9.20 12.00 1.32
N LEU A 250 -7.89 11.89 1.53
CA LEU A 250 -7.20 12.49 2.68
C LEU A 250 -7.05 14.01 2.58
N ARG A 251 -7.36 14.61 1.42
CA ARG A 251 -7.44 16.07 1.23
C ARG A 251 -8.81 16.66 1.60
N ASP A 252 -9.85 15.85 1.77
CA ASP A 252 -11.19 16.38 2.08
C ASP A 252 -11.24 16.88 3.53
N PRO A 253 -11.46 18.19 3.77
CA PRO A 253 -11.37 18.79 5.11
C PRO A 253 -12.46 18.34 6.08
N ARG A 254 -13.47 17.60 5.62
CA ARG A 254 -14.53 17.06 6.49
C ARG A 254 -14.12 15.76 7.14
N LEU A 255 -13.11 15.07 6.61
CA LEU A 255 -12.75 13.71 6.98
C LEU A 255 -12.11 13.65 8.38
N GLU A 256 -12.61 12.76 9.23
CA GLU A 256 -12.14 12.55 10.61
C GLU A 256 -11.57 11.14 10.86
N LEU A 257 -11.87 10.19 9.97
CA LEU A 257 -11.31 8.83 10.00
C LEU A 257 -11.23 8.28 8.57
N ALA A 258 -10.09 7.71 8.21
CA ALA A 258 -9.84 7.22 6.86
C ALA A 258 -9.57 5.72 6.81
N VAL A 259 -10.03 5.08 5.73
CA VAL A 259 -9.69 3.69 5.41
C VAL A 259 -9.29 3.60 3.95
N LEU A 260 -8.06 3.16 3.69
CA LEU A 260 -7.53 3.05 2.34
C LEU A 260 -7.46 1.59 1.93
N GLU A 261 -8.21 1.23 0.89
CA GLU A 261 -7.93 0.00 0.16
C GLU A 261 -6.64 0.18 -0.65
N VAL A 262 -5.65 -0.68 -0.40
CA VAL A 262 -4.34 -0.64 -1.04
C VAL A 262 -4.15 -1.93 -1.85
N ALA A 263 -4.33 -1.84 -3.16
CA ALA A 263 -4.11 -2.97 -4.06
C ALA A 263 -2.63 -3.18 -4.36
N ARG A 264 -2.27 -4.42 -4.71
CA ARG A 264 -0.92 -4.81 -5.18
C ARG A 264 -0.39 -3.90 -6.27
N GLY A 265 -1.25 -3.53 -7.23
CA GLY A 265 -0.90 -2.65 -8.34
C GLY A 265 -0.61 -1.22 -7.87
N GLY A 266 -1.26 -0.73 -6.81
CA GLY A 266 -0.93 0.55 -6.19
C GLY A 266 0.46 0.53 -5.58
N ILE A 267 0.73 -0.48 -4.73
CA ILE A 267 2.03 -0.68 -4.06
C ILE A 267 3.16 -0.78 -5.07
N LEU A 268 3.00 -1.64 -6.08
CA LEU A 268 4.05 -1.91 -7.05
C LEU A 268 4.27 -0.73 -7.99
N ARG A 269 3.21 -0.03 -8.44
CA ARG A 269 3.33 1.07 -9.41
C ARG A 269 3.84 2.37 -8.82
N ARG A 270 3.44 2.70 -7.58
CA ARG A 270 3.63 4.04 -7.01
C ARG A 270 4.09 4.05 -5.55
N GLY A 271 4.24 2.87 -4.93
CA GLY A 271 4.48 2.76 -3.49
C GLY A 271 3.21 2.96 -2.67
N LEU A 272 3.38 2.97 -1.36
CA LEU A 272 2.33 3.24 -0.40
C LEU A 272 2.01 4.75 -0.39
N PRO A 273 0.72 5.09 -0.23
CA PRO A 273 0.26 6.48 -0.39
C PRO A 273 0.58 7.38 0.80
N VAL A 274 0.97 6.79 1.93
CA VAL A 274 1.12 7.42 3.23
C VAL A 274 2.36 6.88 3.90
N THR A 275 2.89 7.63 4.86
CA THR A 275 4.01 7.19 5.70
C THR A 275 3.61 6.93 7.14
N ARG A 276 2.36 7.26 7.50
CA ARG A 276 1.85 7.15 8.87
C ARG A 276 0.39 6.68 8.89
N ALA A 277 0.20 5.43 9.32
CA ALA A 277 -1.10 4.82 9.60
C ALA A 277 -1.07 4.15 10.97
N GLN A 278 -2.19 4.19 11.70
CA GLN A 278 -2.33 3.55 13.00
C GLN A 278 -2.53 2.03 12.86
N ALA A 279 -3.11 1.58 11.75
CA ALA A 279 -3.37 0.18 11.50
C ALA A 279 -3.16 -0.20 10.03
N ALA A 280 -2.73 -1.44 9.79
CA ALA A 280 -2.69 -2.03 8.46
C ALA A 280 -3.17 -3.48 8.51
N VAL A 281 -4.22 -3.81 7.76
CA VAL A 281 -4.81 -5.14 7.69
C VAL A 281 -4.33 -5.87 6.44
N VAL A 282 -3.85 -7.10 6.60
CA VAL A 282 -3.61 -8.05 5.50
C VAL A 282 -4.60 -9.20 5.64
N THR A 283 -5.60 -9.25 4.74
CA THR A 283 -6.70 -10.23 4.86
C THR A 283 -6.30 -11.65 4.48
N ASN A 284 -5.68 -11.83 3.30
CA ASN A 284 -5.17 -13.11 2.78
C ASN A 284 -4.29 -12.86 1.55
N VAL A 285 -3.53 -13.88 1.13
CA VAL A 285 -2.68 -13.91 -0.05
C VAL A 285 -2.94 -15.19 -0.82
N ALA A 286 -3.54 -15.04 -2.00
CA ALA A 286 -3.71 -16.12 -2.97
C ALA A 286 -3.18 -15.72 -4.35
N ALA A 287 -2.96 -16.71 -5.21
CA ALA A 287 -2.53 -16.51 -6.58
C ALA A 287 -3.53 -15.63 -7.33
N ASP A 288 -3.06 -14.47 -7.76
CA ASP A 288 -3.81 -13.43 -8.43
C ASP A 288 -2.80 -12.51 -9.13
N HIS A 289 -3.07 -12.07 -10.36
CA HIS A 289 -2.14 -11.45 -11.32
C HIS A 289 -0.62 -11.64 -11.04
N LEU A 290 -0.15 -12.89 -11.05
CA LEU A 290 1.29 -13.19 -11.02
C LEU A 290 1.91 -12.88 -12.40
N GLY A 291 3.22 -12.65 -12.43
CA GLY A 291 3.98 -12.29 -13.64
C GLY A 291 4.16 -10.79 -13.87
N GLN A 292 3.55 -9.93 -13.05
CA GLN A 292 3.67 -8.47 -13.18
C GLN A 292 4.71 -7.92 -12.19
N TYR A 293 5.50 -6.93 -12.62
CA TYR A 293 6.51 -6.25 -11.79
C TYR A 293 7.50 -7.20 -11.10
N GLY A 294 7.79 -8.34 -11.74
CA GLY A 294 8.68 -9.38 -11.23
C GLY A 294 8.14 -10.23 -10.09
N ILE A 295 6.83 -10.21 -9.83
CA ILE A 295 6.19 -11.01 -8.78
C ILE A 295 5.66 -12.30 -9.40
N MET A 296 6.37 -13.42 -9.19
CA MET A 296 6.14 -14.69 -9.87
C MET A 296 5.39 -15.70 -9.01
N THR A 297 5.42 -15.53 -7.69
CA THR A 297 4.90 -16.50 -6.72
C THR A 297 3.97 -15.87 -5.69
N VAL A 298 3.16 -16.71 -5.05
CA VAL A 298 2.31 -16.31 -3.91
C VAL A 298 3.15 -15.82 -2.73
N ALA A 299 4.33 -16.40 -2.51
CA ALA A 299 5.26 -15.96 -1.46
C ALA A 299 5.76 -14.52 -1.70
N GLU A 300 6.21 -14.20 -2.91
CA GLU A 300 6.61 -12.83 -3.27
C GLU A 300 5.41 -11.87 -3.20
N LEU A 301 4.20 -12.32 -3.57
CA LEU A 301 3.00 -11.51 -3.41
C LEU A 301 2.70 -11.22 -1.92
N ALA A 302 2.98 -12.15 -1.01
CA ALA A 302 2.85 -11.91 0.42
C ALA A 302 3.82 -10.81 0.86
N GLU A 303 5.08 -10.82 0.42
CA GLU A 303 6.05 -9.75 0.71
C GLU A 303 5.56 -8.37 0.22
N VAL A 304 4.96 -8.30 -0.98
CA VAL A 304 4.34 -7.06 -1.49
C VAL A 304 3.22 -6.59 -0.57
N LYS A 305 2.33 -7.48 -0.17
CA LYS A 305 1.20 -7.10 0.70
C LYS A 305 1.67 -6.69 2.09
N LEU A 306 2.63 -7.41 2.66
CA LEU A 306 3.18 -7.10 3.98
C LEU A 306 4.00 -5.81 3.97
N SER A 307 4.37 -5.25 2.81
CA SER A 307 5.08 -3.96 2.75
C SER A 307 4.30 -2.81 3.39
N VAL A 308 2.98 -2.94 3.57
CA VAL A 308 2.12 -1.98 4.31
C VAL A 308 2.63 -1.68 5.72
N HIS A 309 3.38 -2.60 6.35
CA HIS A 309 3.99 -2.35 7.67
C HIS A 309 4.91 -1.11 7.67
N ARG A 310 5.49 -0.76 6.51
CA ARG A 310 6.42 0.38 6.38
C ARG A 310 5.73 1.74 6.44
N ALA A 311 4.40 1.77 6.32
CA ALA A 311 3.59 2.97 6.48
C ALA A 311 2.99 3.07 7.89
N LEU A 312 3.28 2.14 8.81
CA LEU A 312 2.79 2.26 10.18
C LEU A 312 3.56 3.35 10.93
N MET A 313 2.83 4.18 11.66
CA MET A 313 3.43 5.11 12.60
C MET A 313 4.07 4.35 13.77
N PRO A 314 4.96 4.98 14.57
CA PRO A 314 5.47 4.35 15.80
C PRO A 314 4.33 3.88 16.70
N GLY A 315 4.34 2.59 17.06
CA GLY A 315 3.27 1.95 17.84
C GLY A 315 2.02 1.52 17.04
N GLY A 316 2.00 1.76 15.73
CA GLY A 316 0.94 1.28 14.83
C GLY A 316 0.92 -0.26 14.75
N LEU A 317 -0.25 -0.79 14.42
CA LEU A 317 -0.55 -2.22 14.51
C LEU A 317 -0.67 -2.87 13.11
N LEU A 318 0.14 -3.89 12.87
CA LEU A 318 -0.01 -4.76 11.69
C LEU A 318 -0.97 -5.90 12.03
N ILE A 319 -2.11 -5.96 11.35
CA ILE A 319 -3.18 -6.94 11.63
C ILE A 319 -3.16 -8.02 10.56
N LEU A 320 -2.88 -9.26 10.96
CA LEU A 320 -2.56 -10.35 10.05
C LEU A 320 -3.49 -11.56 10.26
N ASN A 321 -3.87 -12.21 9.16
CA ASN A 321 -4.60 -13.47 9.20
C ASN A 321 -3.66 -14.63 9.55
N ALA A 322 -3.90 -15.30 10.68
CA ALA A 322 -3.17 -16.48 11.12
C ALA A 322 -3.58 -17.76 10.36
N ASP A 323 -4.73 -17.74 9.70
CA ASP A 323 -5.21 -18.88 8.89
C ASP A 323 -4.56 -18.91 7.50
N ASP A 324 -3.78 -17.89 7.13
CA ASP A 324 -3.07 -17.79 5.85
C ASP A 324 -1.57 -18.14 6.02
N PRO A 325 -1.11 -19.31 5.53
CA PRO A 325 0.28 -19.73 5.68
C PRO A 325 1.30 -18.86 4.94
N ALA A 326 0.89 -18.14 3.88
CA ALA A 326 1.79 -17.25 3.15
C ALA A 326 2.00 -15.95 3.95
N VAL A 327 0.94 -15.41 4.56
CA VAL A 327 1.02 -14.27 5.48
C VAL A 327 1.90 -14.60 6.69
N VAL A 328 1.63 -15.73 7.36
CA VAL A 328 2.40 -16.19 8.52
C VAL A 328 3.88 -16.34 8.21
N ARG A 329 4.22 -16.93 7.07
CA ARG A 329 5.61 -17.13 6.65
C ARG A 329 6.30 -15.81 6.31
N ALA A 330 5.62 -14.92 5.59
CA ALA A 330 6.19 -13.64 5.20
C ALA A 330 6.37 -12.70 6.40
N SER A 331 5.66 -12.88 7.51
CA SER A 331 5.76 -12.00 8.68
C SER A 331 6.94 -12.30 9.61
N THR A 332 7.63 -13.44 9.48
CA THR A 332 8.60 -13.92 10.48
C THR A 332 9.80 -13.01 10.70
N HIS A 333 10.09 -12.10 9.76
CA HIS A 333 11.21 -11.16 9.82
C HIS A 333 10.77 -9.72 10.17
N LEU A 334 9.47 -9.50 10.41
CA LEU A 334 8.94 -8.17 10.70
C LEU A 334 9.10 -7.83 12.18
N ALA A 335 9.70 -6.68 12.45
CA ALA A 335 9.88 -6.13 13.79
C ALA A 335 8.89 -4.98 14.04
N VAL A 336 7.59 -5.28 13.96
CA VAL A 336 6.49 -4.34 14.25
C VAL A 336 5.48 -4.99 15.19
N PRO A 337 4.67 -4.21 15.93
CA PRO A 337 3.54 -4.76 16.67
C PRO A 337 2.57 -5.49 15.72
N ILE A 338 2.29 -6.76 16.00
CA ILE A 338 1.37 -7.58 15.22
C ILE A 338 0.17 -7.96 16.07
N ALA A 339 -1.03 -7.81 15.51
CA ALA A 339 -2.23 -8.45 16.01
C ALA A 339 -2.73 -9.52 15.06
N TRP A 340 -2.84 -10.74 15.57
CA TRP A 340 -3.31 -11.88 14.78
C TRP A 340 -4.82 -12.01 14.85
N PHE A 341 -5.43 -12.39 13.73
CA PHE A 341 -6.80 -12.92 13.74
C PHE A 341 -6.90 -14.31 13.14
N SER A 342 -7.89 -15.10 13.60
CA SER A 342 -8.10 -16.46 13.13
C SER A 342 -9.55 -16.91 13.32
N LEU A 343 -9.98 -17.90 12.56
CA LEU A 343 -11.19 -18.66 12.80
C LEU A 343 -11.04 -19.75 13.89
N SER A 344 -9.88 -19.84 14.53
CA SER A 344 -9.59 -20.80 15.60
C SER A 344 -8.77 -20.17 16.74
N PRO A 345 -9.14 -20.40 18.01
CA PRO A 345 -8.33 -19.97 19.16
C PRO A 345 -7.01 -20.73 19.28
N ASP A 346 -6.88 -21.88 18.61
CA ASP A 346 -5.79 -22.84 18.79
C ASP A 346 -4.65 -22.67 17.78
N THR A 347 -4.72 -21.67 16.90
CA THR A 347 -3.59 -21.37 16.02
C THR A 347 -2.39 -20.91 16.84
N ALA A 348 -1.19 -21.31 16.42
CA ALA A 348 0.05 -20.99 17.13
C ALA A 348 0.23 -19.47 17.32
N GLN A 349 -0.23 -18.68 16.36
CA GLN A 349 -0.19 -17.23 16.35
C GLN A 349 -1.11 -16.63 17.42
N ILE A 350 -2.35 -17.11 17.54
CA ILE A 350 -3.30 -16.64 18.55
C ILE A 350 -2.86 -17.06 19.95
N ALA A 351 -2.43 -18.32 20.12
CA ALA A 351 -1.89 -18.79 21.40
C ALA A 351 -0.68 -17.96 21.85
N ALA A 352 0.30 -17.78 20.97
CA ALA A 352 1.48 -16.98 21.27
C ALA A 352 1.16 -15.50 21.56
N ALA A 353 0.23 -14.89 20.82
CA ALA A 353 -0.21 -13.53 21.07
C ALA A 353 -0.84 -13.39 22.46
N ARG A 354 -1.70 -14.34 22.86
CA ARG A 354 -2.33 -14.36 24.18
C ARG A 354 -1.30 -14.53 25.29
N ASP A 355 -0.35 -15.44 25.14
CA ASP A 355 0.72 -15.69 26.12
C ASP A 355 1.62 -14.46 26.29
N GLN A 356 1.84 -13.71 25.22
CA GLN A 356 2.66 -12.49 25.22
C GLN A 356 1.88 -11.24 25.66
N GLY A 357 0.57 -11.34 25.91
CA GLY A 357 -0.28 -10.18 26.17
C GLY A 357 -0.33 -9.20 24.99
N ALA A 358 -0.27 -9.73 23.77
CA ALA A 358 -0.44 -8.96 22.54
C ALA A 358 -1.92 -8.95 22.09
N ALA A 359 -2.31 -7.89 21.38
CA ALA A 359 -3.64 -7.80 20.82
C ALA A 359 -3.88 -8.92 19.79
N CYS A 360 -5.07 -9.51 19.79
CA CYS A 360 -5.46 -10.56 18.84
C CYS A 360 -6.99 -10.72 18.81
N GLY A 361 -7.50 -11.45 17.82
CA GLY A 361 -8.92 -11.76 17.72
C GLY A 361 -9.15 -13.17 17.18
N TRP A 362 -10.19 -13.85 17.63
CA TRP A 362 -10.49 -15.19 17.13
C TRP A 362 -11.99 -15.46 17.09
N PHE A 363 -12.37 -16.44 16.29
CA PHE A 363 -13.71 -17.03 16.32
C PHE A 363 -13.75 -18.21 17.29
N GLU A 364 -14.71 -18.21 18.20
CA GLU A 364 -14.91 -19.30 19.16
C GLU A 364 -16.38 -19.37 19.56
N ASN A 365 -16.93 -20.60 19.61
CA ASN A 365 -18.30 -20.86 20.07
C ASN A 365 -19.39 -20.00 19.39
N GLY A 366 -19.25 -19.70 18.10
CA GLY A 366 -20.21 -18.88 17.36
C GLY A 366 -20.04 -17.38 17.57
N ARG A 367 -18.91 -16.93 18.13
CA ARG A 367 -18.70 -15.53 18.55
C ARG A 367 -17.37 -15.00 18.05
N ILE A 368 -17.35 -13.71 17.74
CA ILE A 368 -16.12 -12.94 17.48
C ILE A 368 -15.60 -12.47 18.84
N VAL A 369 -14.39 -12.88 19.17
CA VAL A 369 -13.72 -12.56 20.43
C VAL A 369 -12.47 -11.75 20.13
N LEU A 370 -12.24 -10.67 20.88
CA LEU A 370 -11.06 -9.82 20.74
C LEU A 370 -10.32 -9.69 22.07
N SER A 371 -9.00 -9.58 22.02
CA SER A 371 -8.16 -9.24 23.16
C SER A 371 -7.29 -8.02 22.86
N ASP A 372 -7.15 -7.15 23.85
CA ASP A 372 -6.18 -6.04 23.84
C ASP A 372 -4.85 -6.42 24.52
N GLY A 373 -4.67 -7.71 24.83
CA GLY A 373 -3.54 -8.25 25.58
C GLY A 373 -3.73 -8.29 27.10
N ARG A 374 -4.75 -7.59 27.63
CA ARG A 374 -5.08 -7.55 29.06
C ARG A 374 -6.48 -8.09 29.34
N ASN A 375 -7.43 -7.68 28.53
CA ASN A 375 -8.83 -8.02 28.61
C ASN A 375 -9.22 -8.88 27.41
N ILE A 376 -10.15 -9.80 27.65
CA ILE A 376 -10.82 -10.55 26.60
C ILE A 376 -12.24 -10.03 26.50
N THR A 377 -12.66 -9.67 25.29
CA THR A 377 -13.99 -9.16 25.00
C THR A 377 -14.70 -10.10 24.07
N ASP A 378 -15.84 -10.60 24.54
CA ASP A 378 -16.85 -11.21 23.67
C ASP A 378 -17.56 -10.10 22.88
N LEU A 379 -17.14 -9.90 21.63
CA LEU A 379 -17.55 -8.74 20.84
C LEU A 379 -18.94 -8.88 20.24
N ILE A 380 -19.31 -10.01 19.64
CA ILE A 380 -20.63 -10.22 19.02
C ILE A 380 -20.79 -11.68 18.57
N GLY A 381 -22.01 -12.23 18.61
CA GLY A 381 -22.29 -13.53 17.99
C GLY A 381 -22.36 -13.41 16.47
N VAL A 382 -21.80 -14.36 15.72
CA VAL A 382 -21.81 -14.29 14.24
C VAL A 382 -23.23 -14.33 13.66
N ALA A 383 -24.17 -14.98 14.36
CA ALA A 383 -25.59 -14.96 13.99
C ALA A 383 -26.21 -13.54 14.04
N GLU A 384 -25.61 -12.62 14.81
CA GLU A 384 -26.03 -11.21 14.89
C GLU A 384 -25.32 -10.36 13.82
N VAL A 385 -24.39 -10.92 13.04
CA VAL A 385 -23.61 -10.23 12.00
C VAL A 385 -24.11 -10.67 10.62
N PRO A 386 -24.98 -9.89 9.95
CA PRO A 386 -25.71 -10.34 8.76
C PRO A 386 -24.83 -10.84 7.62
N LEU A 387 -23.68 -10.17 7.37
CA LEU A 387 -22.77 -10.57 6.29
C LEU A 387 -22.15 -11.97 6.47
N THR A 388 -22.20 -12.56 7.68
CA THR A 388 -21.69 -13.91 7.92
C THR A 388 -22.68 -15.01 7.53
N LEU A 389 -23.92 -14.66 7.14
CA LEU A 389 -24.98 -15.61 6.82
C LEU A 389 -25.19 -16.66 7.93
N GLY A 390 -25.31 -16.20 9.18
CA GLY A 390 -25.46 -17.08 10.34
C GLY A 390 -24.19 -17.87 10.69
N GLY A 391 -23.02 -17.40 10.23
CA GLY A 391 -21.74 -18.08 10.37
C GLY A 391 -21.34 -18.99 9.19
N ALA A 392 -22.20 -19.14 8.18
CA ALA A 392 -21.88 -19.95 7.00
C ALA A 392 -20.79 -19.31 6.13
N ALA A 393 -20.81 -17.98 5.96
CA ALA A 393 -19.80 -17.25 5.21
C ALA A 393 -18.55 -17.00 6.08
N ARG A 394 -17.71 -18.04 6.23
CA ARG A 394 -16.51 -18.02 7.09
C ARG A 394 -15.52 -16.91 6.73
N TYR A 395 -15.34 -16.62 5.43
CA TYR A 395 -14.48 -15.53 4.96
C TYR A 395 -14.97 -14.14 5.44
N ASN A 396 -16.27 -13.98 5.69
CA ASN A 396 -16.82 -12.76 6.24
C ASN A 396 -16.66 -12.65 7.76
N ILE A 397 -16.46 -13.77 8.47
CA ILE A 397 -16.01 -13.76 9.86
C ILE A 397 -14.56 -13.27 9.93
N GLU A 398 -13.69 -13.72 9.02
CA GLU A 398 -12.30 -13.22 8.90
C GLU A 398 -12.27 -11.72 8.60
N ASN A 399 -13.06 -11.25 7.62
CA ASN A 399 -13.17 -9.82 7.31
C ASN A 399 -13.63 -9.01 8.52
N ALA A 400 -14.63 -9.51 9.26
CA ALA A 400 -15.13 -8.85 10.46
C ALA A 400 -14.10 -8.81 11.61
N LEU A 401 -13.34 -9.88 11.81
CA LEU A 401 -12.24 -9.94 12.79
C LEU A 401 -11.15 -8.91 12.48
N GLY A 402 -10.65 -8.90 11.24
CA GLY A 402 -9.64 -7.95 10.80
C GLY A 402 -10.12 -6.50 10.89
N ALA A 403 -11.37 -6.22 10.48
CA ALA A 403 -11.99 -4.91 10.58
C ALA A 403 -12.16 -4.44 12.03
N ALA A 404 -12.62 -5.32 12.93
CA ALA A 404 -12.84 -4.97 14.33
C ALA A 404 -11.53 -4.69 15.09
N LEU A 405 -10.47 -5.47 14.82
CA LEU A 405 -9.12 -5.17 15.34
C LEU A 405 -8.60 -3.82 14.83
N ALA A 406 -8.79 -3.53 13.54
CA ALA A 406 -8.39 -2.24 12.97
C ALA A 406 -9.16 -1.08 13.60
N ALA A 407 -10.47 -1.21 13.74
CA ALA A 407 -11.31 -0.20 14.40
C ALA A 407 -10.87 0.09 15.84
N ARG A 408 -10.53 -0.94 16.64
CA ARG A 408 -9.95 -0.76 17.97
C ARG A 408 -8.61 -0.02 17.93
N ALA A 409 -7.73 -0.39 16.99
CA ALA A 409 -6.44 0.29 16.80
C ALA A 409 -6.59 1.76 16.37
N LEU A 410 -7.69 2.11 15.69
CA LEU A 410 -8.08 3.49 15.40
C LEU A 410 -8.71 4.24 16.59
N GLY A 411 -8.82 3.59 17.76
CA GLY A 411 -9.38 4.17 18.97
C GLY A 411 -10.91 4.14 19.04
N LEU A 412 -11.58 3.34 18.19
CA LEU A 412 -13.03 3.21 18.23
C LEU A 412 -13.46 2.32 19.41
N PRO A 413 -14.47 2.73 20.22
CA PRO A 413 -14.99 1.89 21.31
C PRO A 413 -15.74 0.65 20.77
N ASP A 414 -15.87 -0.38 21.62
CA ASP A 414 -16.54 -1.64 21.22
C ASP A 414 -18.02 -1.49 20.87
N ALA A 415 -18.73 -0.55 21.52
CA ALA A 415 -20.14 -0.33 21.28
C ALA A 415 -20.45 0.05 19.82
N PRO A 416 -19.81 1.07 19.21
CA PRO A 416 -19.99 1.36 17.80
C PRO A 416 -19.46 0.27 16.86
N ILE A 417 -18.40 -0.46 17.25
CA ILE A 417 -17.93 -1.62 16.47
C ILE A 417 -19.02 -2.69 16.38
N ARG A 418 -19.61 -3.07 17.52
CA ARG A 418 -20.74 -4.02 17.61
C ARG A 418 -21.96 -3.51 16.84
N ALA A 419 -22.29 -2.23 16.97
CA ALA A 419 -23.42 -1.62 16.28
C ALA A 419 -23.27 -1.66 14.76
N ALA A 420 -22.07 -1.38 14.23
CA ALA A 420 -21.79 -1.49 12.80
C ALA A 420 -21.86 -2.95 12.32
N LEU A 421 -21.23 -3.89 13.01
CA LEU A 421 -21.26 -5.32 12.64
C LEU A 421 -22.67 -5.89 12.59
N SER A 422 -23.54 -5.49 13.52
CA SER A 422 -24.93 -5.95 13.58
C SER A 422 -25.85 -5.33 12.53
N ARG A 423 -25.47 -4.20 11.94
CA ARG A 423 -26.28 -3.48 10.96
C ARG A 423 -25.80 -3.69 9.52
N PHE A 424 -24.50 -3.88 9.32
CA PHE A 424 -23.88 -3.99 8.02
C PHE A 424 -24.32 -5.25 7.28
N ARG A 425 -24.82 -5.09 6.06
CA ARG A 425 -25.35 -6.18 5.23
C ARG A 425 -24.50 -6.41 3.99
N SER A 426 -24.54 -7.64 3.50
CA SER A 426 -24.12 -7.94 2.13
C SER A 426 -25.28 -7.64 1.18
N ASP A 427 -25.52 -6.37 0.88
CA ASP A 427 -26.58 -5.91 -0.03
C ASP A 427 -26.07 -4.83 -1.01
N PRO A 428 -26.88 -4.42 -2.01
CA PRO A 428 -26.48 -3.41 -3.01
C PRO A 428 -26.16 -2.03 -2.46
N THR A 429 -26.49 -1.75 -1.19
CA THR A 429 -26.24 -0.46 -0.52
C THR A 429 -24.96 -0.49 0.28
N ASP A 430 -24.83 -1.43 1.21
CA ASP A 430 -23.70 -1.52 2.14
C ASP A 430 -22.47 -2.15 1.50
N ASN A 431 -22.67 -3.18 0.68
CA ASN A 431 -21.58 -3.98 0.13
C ASN A 431 -21.91 -4.49 -1.30
N PRO A 432 -22.12 -3.56 -2.26
CA PRO A 432 -22.55 -3.92 -3.60
C PRO A 432 -21.62 -4.95 -4.25
N GLY A 433 -22.24 -5.98 -4.84
CA GLY A 433 -21.56 -7.06 -5.56
C GLY A 433 -20.74 -7.99 -4.68
N ARG A 434 -20.96 -8.06 -3.36
CA ARG A 434 -20.25 -8.95 -2.43
C ARG A 434 -21.24 -9.79 -1.63
N ALA A 435 -21.43 -11.03 -2.06
CA ALA A 435 -22.37 -12.00 -1.52
C ALA A 435 -23.80 -11.45 -1.35
N ASN A 436 -24.25 -10.64 -2.32
CA ASN A 436 -25.59 -10.04 -2.28
C ASN A 436 -26.64 -11.11 -2.57
N GLU A 437 -27.53 -11.34 -1.61
CA GLU A 437 -28.61 -12.32 -1.72
C GLU A 437 -29.91 -11.68 -2.21
N PHE A 438 -30.53 -12.29 -3.21
CA PHE A 438 -31.82 -11.91 -3.76
C PHE A 438 -32.78 -13.11 -3.78
N SER A 439 -34.08 -12.84 -3.64
CA SER A 439 -35.12 -13.83 -3.89
C SER A 439 -35.81 -13.53 -5.22
N VAL A 440 -35.70 -14.45 -6.18
CA VAL A 440 -36.27 -14.29 -7.53
C VAL A 440 -37.15 -15.50 -7.83
N LYS A 441 -38.47 -15.29 -7.88
CA LYS A 441 -39.46 -16.34 -8.17
C LYS A 441 -39.30 -17.61 -7.30
N GLY A 442 -38.93 -17.45 -6.03
CA GLY A 442 -38.72 -18.55 -5.08
C GLY A 442 -37.32 -19.18 -5.11
N ALA A 443 -36.44 -18.76 -6.02
CA ALA A 443 -35.02 -19.13 -5.99
C ALA A 443 -34.20 -18.10 -5.19
N ARG A 444 -33.19 -18.58 -4.46
CA ARG A 444 -32.16 -17.74 -3.84
C ARG A 444 -31.06 -17.50 -4.87
N VAL A 445 -30.76 -16.24 -5.16
CA VAL A 445 -29.75 -15.82 -6.13
C VAL A 445 -28.67 -15.04 -5.41
N PHE A 446 -27.42 -15.42 -5.60
CA PHE A 446 -26.27 -14.71 -5.04
C PHE A 446 -25.51 -14.00 -6.15
N VAL A 447 -25.17 -12.73 -5.93
CA VAL A 447 -24.27 -11.95 -6.78
C VAL A 447 -22.99 -11.65 -6.00
N ASP A 448 -21.86 -12.11 -6.53
CA ASP A 448 -20.54 -11.95 -5.91
C ASP A 448 -19.46 -11.58 -6.95
N PHE A 449 -18.38 -10.96 -6.46
CA PHE A 449 -17.23 -10.50 -7.25
C PHE A 449 -16.06 -11.51 -7.28
N ALA A 450 -16.28 -12.74 -6.82
CA ALA A 450 -15.30 -13.82 -6.91
C ALA A 450 -14.84 -14.01 -8.36
N HIS A 451 -13.54 -13.85 -8.60
CA HIS A 451 -12.93 -13.83 -9.94
C HIS A 451 -11.65 -14.67 -10.01
N ASN A 452 -11.18 -15.21 -8.88
CA ASN A 452 -10.01 -16.07 -8.80
C ASN A 452 -10.36 -17.39 -8.07
N PRO A 453 -9.60 -18.48 -8.29
CA PRO A 453 -9.93 -19.80 -7.72
C PRO A 453 -10.16 -19.79 -6.21
N HIS A 454 -9.38 -18.99 -5.47
CA HIS A 454 -9.50 -18.86 -4.02
C HIS A 454 -10.82 -18.21 -3.60
N SER A 455 -11.24 -17.13 -4.26
CA SER A 455 -12.52 -16.47 -3.96
C SER A 455 -13.72 -17.33 -4.38
N ILE A 456 -13.64 -18.02 -5.51
CA ILE A 456 -14.69 -18.96 -5.95
C ILE A 456 -14.88 -20.06 -4.91
N ALA A 457 -13.80 -20.71 -4.46
CA ALA A 457 -13.87 -21.75 -3.44
C ALA A 457 -14.39 -21.26 -2.09
N ALA A 458 -14.30 -19.96 -1.79
CA ALA A 458 -14.82 -19.40 -0.55
C ALA A 458 -16.34 -19.13 -0.58
N VAL A 459 -16.92 -18.93 -1.77
CA VAL A 459 -18.34 -18.60 -1.95
C VAL A 459 -19.20 -19.77 -2.43
N THR A 460 -18.58 -20.87 -2.83
CA THR A 460 -19.23 -22.15 -3.20
C THR A 460 -19.06 -23.19 -2.10
#